data_AF-A0A822JLJ3-F1
#
_entry.id   AF-A0A822JLJ3-F1
#
_cell.length_a   1.000
_cell.length_b   1.000
_cell.length_c   1.000
_cell.angle_alpha   90.00
_cell.angle_beta   90.00
_cell.angle_gamma   90.00
#
_symmetry.space_group_name_H-M   'P 1'
#
loop_
_entity.id
_entity.type
_entity.pdbx_description
1 polymer ?
#
loop_
_entity_poly.entity_id
_entity_poly.type
_entity_poly.pdbx_seq_one_letter_code
_entity_poly.pdbx_strand_id
1 'polypeptide(L)'
;MREKNNSNSDKKINFFITSDSFPSISVTGSSCSLMCQHCRGKLLQRLIPATTSEELEKKALGLYRSGAKGILLTGGCDERGRVPIRNLIPAIKKLKETTDLILIAHTGFISGEEAGSLKDSGLDGIGFDVMGDMTSVLDVYGLHISEKEYVDSLQAISDSGLLIFPHVCVGIHFGKLSGEYRALEMIRLIAPATVIITGLMPLAGTPMEHIKPDPLDFEKVIKKAIVMFPDIPVILGCAHSSGKDRADIEKMALLCGVSGIAAPTFGTIGFAKEKGYEINYYGACCGLIPDEKMKLNYPSFNLFSDEKQ
;
A
#
# COMPACT_ATOMS: atom_id res chain seq x y z
N MET A 1 21.38 37.66 15.29
CA MET A 1 21.56 36.22 15.51
C MET A 1 20.81 35.84 16.79
N ARG A 2 19.66 35.18 16.65
CA ARG A 2 19.03 34.42 17.73
C ARG A 2 18.67 33.08 17.10
N GLU A 3 19.49 32.09 17.42
CA GLU A 3 19.19 30.69 17.15
C GLU A 3 17.84 30.37 17.80
N LYS A 4 16.84 30.09 16.96
CA LYS A 4 15.66 29.39 17.43
C LYS A 4 16.13 27.97 17.73
N ASN A 5 16.37 27.69 19.01
CA ASN A 5 16.33 26.34 19.55
C ASN A 5 14.96 25.76 19.19
N ASN A 6 14.89 25.02 18.08
CA ASN A 6 13.74 24.18 17.78
C ASN A 6 13.70 23.10 18.86
N SER A 7 12.78 23.26 19.80
CA SER A 7 12.46 22.23 20.78
C SER A 7 12.19 20.92 20.04
N ASN A 8 12.84 19.86 20.50
CA ASN A 8 12.81 18.53 19.92
C ASN A 8 11.46 17.82 20.18
N SER A 9 10.35 18.56 20.24
CA SER A 9 9.05 18.11 20.79
C SER A 9 8.03 17.63 19.75
N ASP A 10 8.28 17.81 18.44
CA ASP A 10 7.23 17.64 17.42
C ASP A 10 7.51 16.50 16.41
N LYS A 11 8.60 15.72 16.60
CA LYS A 11 8.94 14.63 15.68
C LYS A 11 8.15 13.38 16.01
N LYS A 12 6.99 13.19 15.36
CA LYS A 12 6.19 11.96 15.45
C LYS A 12 6.42 11.09 14.22
N ILE A 13 6.45 9.77 14.41
CA ILE A 13 6.46 8.80 13.32
C ILE A 13 5.53 7.63 13.62
N ASN A 14 4.77 7.22 12.61
CA ASN A 14 3.84 6.10 12.72
C ASN A 14 4.42 4.86 12.01
N PHE A 15 4.55 3.76 12.73
CA PHE A 15 4.96 2.48 12.17
C PHE A 15 3.77 1.55 12.00
N PHE A 16 3.55 1.09 10.76
CA PHE A 16 2.44 0.21 10.41
C PHE A 16 2.93 -1.23 10.34
N ILE A 17 2.37 -2.07 11.21
CA ILE A 17 2.72 -3.48 11.35
C ILE A 17 1.55 -4.31 10.83
N THR A 18 1.68 -4.83 9.60
CA THR A 18 0.57 -5.48 8.91
C THR A 18 0.39 -6.95 9.28
N SER A 19 1.39 -7.62 9.86
CA SER A 19 1.52 -9.08 10.08
C SER A 19 0.21 -9.86 10.28
N ASP A 20 -0.11 -10.29 11.50
CA ASP A 20 -1.35 -11.04 11.79
C ASP A 20 -2.53 -10.08 12.00
N SER A 21 -2.26 -8.79 12.21
CA SER A 21 -3.29 -7.78 12.47
C SER A 21 -4.04 -7.34 11.21
N PHE A 22 -3.40 -7.42 10.04
CA PHE A 22 -3.97 -6.97 8.77
C PHE A 22 -3.59 -7.91 7.59
N PRO A 23 -3.98 -9.19 7.65
CA PRO A 23 -3.65 -10.17 6.62
C PRO A 23 -4.26 -9.83 5.25
N SER A 24 -3.64 -10.36 4.20
CA SER A 24 -4.09 -10.19 2.82
C SER A 24 -4.73 -11.48 2.28
N ILE A 25 -5.91 -11.34 1.67
CA ILE A 25 -6.65 -12.42 1.02
C ILE A 25 -6.66 -12.19 -0.49
N SER A 26 -6.25 -13.20 -1.26
CA SER A 26 -6.32 -13.18 -2.71
C SER A 26 -7.66 -13.70 -3.22
N VAL A 27 -8.42 -12.83 -3.88
CA VAL A 27 -9.76 -13.11 -4.43
C VAL A 27 -9.72 -13.92 -5.74
N THR A 28 -8.53 -14.08 -6.33
CA THR A 28 -8.32 -14.88 -7.54
C THR A 28 -7.41 -16.08 -7.29
N GLY A 29 -7.08 -16.37 -6.02
CA GLY A 29 -6.06 -17.35 -5.68
C GLY A 29 -4.70 -16.93 -6.25
N SER A 30 -4.07 -17.78 -7.06
CA SER A 30 -2.80 -17.47 -7.74
C SER A 30 -2.98 -16.99 -9.18
N SER A 31 -4.22 -16.85 -9.67
CA SER A 31 -4.50 -16.50 -11.07
C SER A 31 -4.33 -15.00 -11.32
N CYS A 32 -3.64 -14.65 -12.41
CA CYS A 32 -3.48 -13.30 -12.93
C CYS A 32 -3.29 -13.36 -14.45
N SER A 33 -4.12 -12.65 -15.22
CA SER A 33 -4.04 -12.64 -16.68
C SER A 33 -2.87 -11.79 -17.19
N LEU A 34 -2.49 -10.73 -16.47
CA LEU A 34 -1.44 -9.82 -16.94
C LEU A 34 -0.06 -10.46 -16.99
N MET A 35 0.26 -11.35 -16.03
CA MET A 35 1.57 -12.02 -15.93
C MET A 35 2.74 -11.06 -16.20
N CYS A 36 2.67 -9.88 -15.58
CA CYS A 36 3.59 -8.76 -15.78
C CYS A 36 5.05 -9.11 -15.48
N GLN A 37 5.97 -8.36 -16.06
CA GLN A 37 7.42 -8.59 -15.95
C GLN A 37 7.91 -8.56 -14.50
N HIS A 38 7.28 -7.76 -13.63
CA HIS A 38 7.74 -7.56 -12.26
C HIS A 38 7.39 -8.71 -11.30
N CYS A 39 6.26 -9.42 -11.49
CA CYS A 39 5.86 -10.47 -10.55
C CYS A 39 5.49 -11.81 -11.17
N ARG A 40 5.04 -11.87 -12.44
CA ARG A 40 4.54 -13.11 -13.07
C ARG A 40 3.51 -13.87 -12.21
N GLY A 41 2.67 -13.15 -11.47
CA GLY A 41 1.67 -13.72 -10.55
C GLY A 41 2.23 -14.34 -9.26
N LYS A 42 3.56 -14.35 -9.06
CA LYS A 42 4.20 -15.01 -7.92
C LYS A 42 3.85 -14.38 -6.57
N LEU A 43 3.60 -13.07 -6.53
CA LEU A 43 3.19 -12.38 -5.31
C LEU A 43 1.89 -12.97 -4.72
N LEU A 44 1.00 -13.49 -5.57
CA LEU A 44 -0.28 -14.07 -5.15
C LEU A 44 -0.12 -15.42 -4.45
N GLN A 45 0.98 -16.15 -4.69
CA GLN A 45 1.21 -17.50 -4.17
C GLN A 45 1.39 -17.53 -2.65
N ARG A 46 1.76 -16.38 -2.05
CA ARG A 46 1.95 -16.21 -0.61
C ARG A 46 0.70 -15.75 0.12
N LEU A 47 -0.36 -15.41 -0.61
CA LEU A 47 -1.59 -14.86 -0.05
C LEU A 47 -2.57 -15.96 0.32
N ILE A 48 -3.46 -15.67 1.28
CA ILE A 48 -4.54 -16.57 1.65
C ILE A 48 -5.56 -16.57 0.50
N PRO A 49 -5.80 -17.68 -0.22
CA PRO A 49 -6.74 -17.66 -1.35
C PRO A 49 -8.19 -17.65 -0.84
N ALA A 50 -9.10 -16.91 -1.45
CA ALA A 50 -10.54 -17.06 -1.24
C ALA A 50 -11.30 -16.58 -2.49
N THR A 51 -11.69 -17.48 -3.36
CA THR A 51 -12.21 -17.11 -4.69
C THR A 51 -13.73 -17.01 -4.76
N THR A 52 -14.42 -17.33 -3.65
CA THR A 52 -15.87 -17.24 -3.52
C THR A 52 -16.27 -16.46 -2.27
N SER A 53 -17.51 -15.96 -2.24
CA SER A 53 -18.04 -15.26 -1.05
C SER A 53 -18.02 -16.17 0.19
N GLU A 54 -18.40 -17.44 0.07
CA GLU A 54 -18.40 -18.39 1.18
C GLU A 54 -16.98 -18.65 1.73
N GLU A 55 -16.00 -18.81 0.84
CA GLU A 55 -14.61 -18.97 1.26
C GLU A 55 -14.07 -17.72 1.94
N LEU A 56 -14.38 -16.54 1.41
CA LEU A 56 -13.97 -15.26 1.98
C LEU A 56 -14.56 -15.10 3.39
N GLU A 57 -15.86 -15.29 3.56
CA GLU A 57 -16.54 -15.20 4.85
C GLU A 57 -15.90 -16.15 5.87
N LYS A 58 -15.73 -17.43 5.51
CA LYS A 58 -15.14 -18.44 6.39
C LYS A 58 -13.74 -18.06 6.85
N LYS A 59 -12.88 -17.63 5.92
CA LYS A 59 -11.48 -17.30 6.22
C LYS A 59 -11.38 -15.98 6.99
N ALA A 60 -12.13 -14.96 6.60
CA ALA A 60 -12.17 -13.68 7.28
C ALA A 60 -12.67 -13.81 8.73
N LEU A 61 -13.72 -14.60 8.97
CA LEU A 61 -14.19 -14.89 10.33
C LEU A 61 -13.15 -15.66 11.16
N GLY A 62 -12.38 -16.56 10.53
CA GLY A 62 -11.25 -17.22 11.18
C GLY A 62 -10.18 -16.23 11.62
N LEU A 63 -9.75 -15.34 10.72
CA LEU A 63 -8.76 -14.31 11.00
C LEU A 63 -9.24 -13.32 12.08
N TYR A 64 -10.51 -12.91 12.02
CA TYR A 64 -11.14 -12.07 13.04
C TYR A 64 -11.09 -12.70 14.43
N ARG A 65 -11.44 -14.00 14.54
CA ARG A 65 -11.36 -14.74 15.81
C ARG A 65 -9.93 -14.89 16.33
N SER A 66 -8.94 -14.90 15.43
CA SER A 66 -7.52 -14.89 15.77
C SER A 66 -6.98 -13.49 16.11
N GLY A 67 -7.83 -12.45 16.12
CA GLY A 67 -7.48 -11.09 16.52
C GLY A 67 -7.08 -10.15 15.39
N ALA A 68 -7.33 -10.51 14.12
CA ALA A 68 -7.13 -9.59 13.01
C ALA A 68 -8.04 -8.36 13.15
N LYS A 69 -7.46 -7.17 12.95
CA LYS A 69 -8.17 -5.88 13.01
C LYS A 69 -8.77 -5.50 11.66
N GLY A 70 -8.22 -6.02 10.58
CA GLY A 70 -8.71 -5.79 9.24
C GLY A 70 -8.13 -6.76 8.23
N ILE A 71 -8.57 -6.65 6.99
CA ILE A 71 -8.20 -7.53 5.89
C ILE A 71 -7.99 -6.68 4.63
N LEU A 72 -6.90 -6.96 3.91
CA LEU A 72 -6.70 -6.48 2.55
C LEU A 72 -7.23 -7.52 1.55
N LEU A 73 -8.28 -7.19 0.82
CA LEU A 73 -8.76 -7.95 -0.32
C LEU A 73 -7.96 -7.55 -1.56
N THR A 74 -7.23 -8.48 -2.16
CA THR A 74 -6.40 -8.21 -3.35
C THR A 74 -6.49 -9.39 -4.29
N GLY A 75 -5.81 -9.37 -5.42
CA GLY A 75 -5.82 -10.50 -6.35
C GLY A 75 -5.03 -10.19 -7.60
N GLY A 76 -4.99 -11.18 -8.49
CA GLY A 76 -4.50 -10.98 -9.84
C GLY A 76 -5.48 -10.20 -10.70
N CYS A 77 -4.93 -9.45 -11.64
CA CYS A 77 -5.70 -8.66 -12.57
C CYS A 77 -6.19 -9.51 -13.76
N ASP A 78 -7.35 -9.15 -14.28
CA ASP A 78 -7.78 -9.53 -15.63
C ASP A 78 -6.98 -8.77 -16.71
N GLU A 79 -7.27 -9.04 -17.98
CA GLU A 79 -6.61 -8.41 -19.13
C GLU A 79 -6.80 -6.89 -19.20
N ARG A 80 -7.74 -6.34 -18.43
CA ARG A 80 -8.01 -4.89 -18.34
C ARG A 80 -7.42 -4.27 -17.08
N GLY A 81 -6.59 -5.00 -16.34
CA GLY A 81 -5.98 -4.49 -15.12
C GLY A 81 -6.94 -4.37 -13.94
N ARG A 82 -8.00 -5.20 -13.89
CA ARG A 82 -9.02 -5.17 -12.83
C ARG A 82 -8.97 -6.41 -11.96
N VAL A 83 -9.23 -6.26 -10.68
CA VAL A 83 -9.39 -7.35 -9.70
C VAL A 83 -10.90 -7.50 -9.41
N PRO A 84 -11.48 -8.71 -9.49
CA PRO A 84 -12.93 -8.91 -9.47
C PRO A 84 -13.56 -8.83 -8.06
N ILE A 85 -13.29 -7.75 -7.32
CA ILE A 85 -13.76 -7.55 -5.95
C ILE A 85 -15.30 -7.44 -5.90
N ARG A 86 -15.93 -6.89 -6.94
CA ARG A 86 -17.41 -6.78 -7.03
C ARG A 86 -18.14 -8.10 -6.80
N ASN A 87 -17.54 -9.23 -7.20
CA ASN A 87 -18.12 -10.57 -7.03
C ASN A 87 -18.25 -11.00 -5.55
N LEU A 88 -17.59 -10.27 -4.64
CA LEU A 88 -17.52 -10.57 -3.22
C LEU A 88 -18.32 -9.58 -2.37
N ILE A 89 -19.10 -8.69 -2.99
CA ILE A 89 -20.00 -7.76 -2.27
C ILE A 89 -20.88 -8.48 -1.23
N PRO A 90 -21.49 -9.65 -1.49
CA PRO A 90 -22.28 -10.35 -0.47
C PRO A 90 -21.48 -10.68 0.79
N ALA A 91 -20.25 -11.19 0.62
CA ALA A 91 -19.35 -11.50 1.73
C ALA A 91 -18.89 -10.24 2.48
N ILE A 92 -18.56 -9.15 1.76
CA ILE A 92 -18.18 -7.88 2.36
C ILE A 92 -19.32 -7.38 3.26
N LYS A 93 -20.56 -7.31 2.73
CA LYS A 93 -21.74 -6.91 3.52
C LYS A 93 -21.89 -7.78 4.77
N LYS A 94 -21.83 -9.10 4.60
CA LYS A 94 -22.00 -10.04 5.71
C LYS A 94 -20.94 -9.85 6.80
N LEU A 95 -19.69 -9.64 6.42
CA LEU A 95 -18.59 -9.40 7.35
C LEU A 95 -18.77 -8.07 8.09
N LYS A 96 -19.20 -7.00 7.41
CA LYS A 96 -19.48 -5.70 8.04
C LYS A 96 -20.68 -5.73 8.98
N GLU A 97 -21.66 -6.61 8.75
CA GLU A 97 -22.80 -6.82 9.66
C GLU A 97 -22.44 -7.65 10.91
N THR A 98 -21.39 -8.47 10.85
CA THR A 98 -21.11 -9.49 11.88
C THR A 98 -19.78 -9.31 12.60
N THR A 99 -18.93 -8.38 12.14
CA THR A 99 -17.61 -8.12 12.69
C THR A 99 -17.27 -6.63 12.61
N ASP A 100 -16.30 -6.21 13.43
CA ASP A 100 -15.71 -4.87 13.34
C ASP A 100 -14.48 -4.82 12.41
N LEU A 101 -14.33 -5.80 11.51
CA LEU A 101 -13.21 -5.83 10.57
C LEU A 101 -13.19 -4.59 9.68
N ILE A 102 -11.99 -4.06 9.49
CA ILE A 102 -11.70 -3.04 8.49
C ILE A 102 -11.34 -3.76 7.18
N LEU A 103 -12.14 -3.56 6.15
CA LEU A 103 -12.00 -4.21 4.86
C LEU A 103 -11.55 -3.18 3.83
N ILE A 104 -10.36 -3.36 3.29
CA ILE A 104 -9.87 -2.54 2.18
C ILE A 104 -9.59 -3.44 0.97
N ALA A 105 -9.55 -2.86 -0.22
CA ALA A 105 -9.30 -3.63 -1.43
C ALA A 105 -8.25 -3.02 -2.36
N HIS A 106 -7.56 -3.86 -3.13
CA HIS A 106 -6.96 -3.48 -4.41
C HIS A 106 -7.91 -3.93 -5.51
N THR A 107 -8.47 -2.97 -6.24
CA THR A 107 -9.46 -3.24 -7.30
C THR A 107 -8.86 -3.21 -8.69
N GLY A 108 -7.66 -2.62 -8.85
CA GLY A 108 -7.23 -2.18 -10.17
C GLY A 108 -8.18 -1.12 -10.74
N PHE A 109 -8.27 -1.02 -12.07
CA PHE A 109 -9.18 -0.06 -12.71
C PHE A 109 -10.64 -0.35 -12.36
N ILE A 110 -11.41 0.71 -12.15
CA ILE A 110 -12.77 0.60 -11.60
C ILE A 110 -13.68 1.69 -12.17
N SER A 111 -14.96 1.37 -12.38
CA SER A 111 -15.97 2.36 -12.79
C SER A 111 -16.65 3.01 -11.58
N GLY A 112 -17.30 4.16 -11.79
CA GLY A 112 -18.09 4.82 -10.74
C GLY A 112 -19.22 3.94 -10.16
N GLU A 113 -19.89 3.16 -11.02
CA GLU A 113 -20.93 2.22 -10.58
C GLU A 113 -20.36 1.12 -9.67
N GLU A 114 -19.19 0.58 -10.02
CA GLU A 114 -18.53 -0.45 -9.24
C GLU A 114 -18.01 0.11 -7.91
N ALA A 115 -17.38 1.29 -7.92
CA ALA A 115 -16.95 1.98 -6.71
C ALA A 115 -18.12 2.28 -5.76
N GLY A 116 -19.25 2.77 -6.29
CA GLY A 116 -20.47 2.97 -5.51
C GLY A 116 -21.01 1.68 -4.92
N SER A 117 -21.06 0.60 -5.70
CA SER A 117 -21.50 -0.72 -5.22
C SER A 117 -20.61 -1.27 -4.09
N LEU A 118 -19.30 -1.03 -4.16
CA LEU A 118 -18.35 -1.39 -3.11
C LEU A 118 -18.52 -0.52 -1.86
N LYS A 119 -18.77 0.79 -2.02
CA LYS A 119 -19.12 1.67 -0.89
C LYS A 119 -20.36 1.18 -0.17
N ASP A 120 -21.43 0.87 -0.91
CA ASP A 120 -22.70 0.38 -0.38
C ASP A 120 -22.58 -1.01 0.27
N SER A 121 -21.51 -1.75 -0.04
CA SER A 121 -21.19 -3.01 0.64
C SER A 121 -20.57 -2.82 2.02
N GLY A 122 -20.13 -1.61 2.35
CA GLY A 122 -19.43 -1.29 3.59
C GLY A 122 -17.91 -1.46 3.49
N LEU A 123 -17.34 -1.55 2.28
CA LEU A 123 -15.89 -1.50 2.08
C LEU A 123 -15.35 -0.17 2.63
N ASP A 124 -14.21 -0.22 3.34
CA ASP A 124 -13.68 0.95 4.03
C ASP A 124 -12.76 1.79 3.13
N GLY A 125 -12.04 1.18 2.18
CA GLY A 125 -11.18 1.92 1.26
C GLY A 125 -10.51 1.09 0.18
N ILE A 126 -9.86 1.80 -0.76
CA ILE A 126 -9.17 1.22 -1.92
C ILE A 126 -7.73 1.72 -2.01
N GLY A 127 -6.81 0.77 -2.14
CA GLY A 127 -5.46 1.01 -2.59
C GLY A 127 -5.38 0.90 -4.10
N PHE A 128 -4.84 1.93 -4.75
CA PHE A 128 -4.79 2.01 -6.21
C PHE A 128 -3.39 2.40 -6.68
N ASP A 129 -2.75 1.56 -7.50
CA ASP A 129 -1.44 1.86 -8.08
C ASP A 129 -1.61 2.89 -9.21
N VAL A 130 -0.89 4.01 -9.15
CA VAL A 130 -0.96 5.08 -10.15
C VAL A 130 0.34 5.16 -10.92
N MET A 131 0.24 5.09 -12.24
CA MET A 131 1.38 5.14 -13.15
C MET A 131 1.30 6.41 -14.00
N GLY A 132 2.37 7.20 -13.99
CA GLY A 132 2.44 8.44 -14.78
C GLY A 132 3.19 8.30 -16.11
N ASP A 133 3.56 7.08 -16.49
CA ASP A 133 4.18 6.79 -17.79
C ASP A 133 3.54 5.55 -18.41
N MET A 134 2.82 5.75 -19.53
CA MET A 134 2.10 4.66 -20.20
C MET A 134 3.05 3.71 -20.96
N THR A 135 4.26 4.15 -21.30
CA THR A 135 5.30 3.23 -21.83
C THR A 135 5.68 2.21 -20.77
N SER A 136 5.88 2.65 -19.51
CA SER A 136 6.08 1.73 -18.38
C SER A 136 4.92 0.76 -18.17
N VAL A 137 3.69 1.24 -18.31
CA VAL A 137 2.50 0.37 -18.17
C VAL A 137 2.49 -0.72 -19.24
N LEU A 138 2.81 -0.37 -20.48
CA LEU A 138 2.91 -1.33 -21.57
C LEU A 138 4.08 -2.30 -21.36
N ASP A 139 5.28 -1.79 -21.12
CA ASP A 139 6.50 -2.61 -21.07
C ASP A 139 6.53 -3.55 -19.87
N VAL A 140 6.03 -3.09 -18.71
CA VAL A 140 6.08 -3.84 -17.46
C VAL A 140 4.81 -4.66 -17.24
N TYR A 141 3.63 -4.06 -17.39
CA TYR A 141 2.37 -4.74 -17.14
C TYR A 141 1.78 -5.43 -18.36
N GLY A 142 2.23 -5.12 -19.58
CA GLY A 142 1.64 -5.63 -20.82
C GLY A 142 0.26 -5.02 -21.10
N LEU A 143 -0.08 -3.90 -20.46
CA LEU A 143 -1.42 -3.33 -20.47
C LEU A 143 -1.50 -2.13 -21.41
N HIS A 144 -2.52 -2.13 -22.27
CA HIS A 144 -2.82 -1.01 -23.17
C HIS A 144 -3.89 -0.13 -22.53
N ILE A 145 -3.46 0.82 -21.71
CA ILE A 145 -4.34 1.73 -20.97
C ILE A 145 -3.89 3.17 -21.18
N SER A 146 -4.84 4.10 -21.08
CA SER A 146 -4.57 5.53 -21.15
C SER A 146 -4.37 6.15 -19.77
N GLU A 147 -3.67 7.29 -19.71
CA GLU A 147 -3.59 8.10 -18.48
C GLU A 147 -4.99 8.51 -17.98
N LYS A 148 -5.93 8.75 -18.93
CA LYS A 148 -7.32 9.09 -18.62
C LYS A 148 -8.00 8.01 -17.76
N GLU A 149 -7.75 6.73 -18.03
CA GLU A 149 -8.38 5.64 -17.27
C GLU A 149 -7.88 5.56 -15.82
N TYR A 150 -6.62 5.93 -15.57
CA TYR A 150 -6.12 6.13 -14.20
C TYR A 150 -6.84 7.29 -13.51
N VAL A 151 -6.95 8.44 -14.17
CA VAL A 151 -7.64 9.63 -13.62
C VAL A 151 -9.12 9.34 -13.38
N ASP A 152 -9.80 8.68 -14.31
CA ASP A 152 -11.20 8.29 -14.18
C ASP A 152 -11.41 7.33 -13.01
N SER A 153 -10.50 6.36 -12.80
CA SER A 153 -10.57 5.43 -11.67
C SER A 153 -10.33 6.14 -10.34
N LEU A 154 -9.34 7.04 -10.28
CA LEU A 154 -9.08 7.88 -9.10
C LEU A 154 -10.31 8.71 -8.72
N GLN A 155 -10.94 9.36 -9.71
CA GLN A 155 -12.13 10.16 -9.51
C GLN A 155 -13.33 9.29 -9.09
N ALA A 156 -13.54 8.14 -9.73
CA ALA A 156 -14.62 7.20 -9.39
C ALA A 156 -14.54 6.74 -7.93
N ILE A 157 -13.35 6.40 -7.44
CA ILE A 157 -13.15 6.00 -6.05
C ILE A 157 -13.41 7.19 -5.12
N SER A 158 -12.85 8.36 -5.42
CA SER A 158 -13.03 9.58 -4.61
C SER A 158 -14.52 9.97 -4.49
N ASP A 159 -15.23 10.02 -5.62
CA ASP A 159 -16.65 10.41 -5.69
C ASP A 159 -17.58 9.42 -4.98
N SER A 160 -17.18 8.14 -4.88
CA SER A 160 -17.92 7.14 -4.09
C SER A 160 -17.89 7.38 -2.58
N GLY A 161 -16.97 8.23 -2.09
CA GLY A 161 -16.74 8.44 -0.66
C GLY A 161 -16.03 7.28 0.04
N LEU A 162 -15.41 6.36 -0.71
CA LEU A 162 -14.44 5.41 -0.18
C LEU A 162 -13.14 6.13 0.20
N LEU A 163 -12.44 5.65 1.24
CA LEU A 163 -11.07 6.10 1.46
C LEU A 163 -10.21 5.64 0.28
N ILE A 164 -9.35 6.52 -0.22
CA ILE A 164 -8.39 6.19 -1.26
C ILE A 164 -6.98 6.51 -0.78
N PHE A 165 -6.09 5.54 -0.97
CA PHE A 165 -4.67 5.65 -0.65
C PHE A 165 -3.88 5.22 -1.90
N PRO A 166 -3.69 6.13 -2.86
CA PRO A 166 -2.99 5.82 -4.10
C PRO A 166 -1.50 5.57 -3.85
N HIS A 167 -0.94 4.65 -4.64
CA HIS A 167 0.44 4.21 -4.54
C HIS A 167 1.25 4.70 -5.74
N VAL A 168 2.45 5.20 -5.47
CA VAL A 168 3.46 5.50 -6.48
C VAL A 168 4.63 4.55 -6.28
N CYS A 169 4.86 3.67 -7.26
CA CYS A 169 5.93 2.67 -7.19
C CYS A 169 7.21 3.21 -7.81
N VAL A 170 8.19 3.54 -6.97
CA VAL A 170 9.51 4.03 -7.39
C VAL A 170 10.24 2.96 -8.20
N GLY A 171 10.65 3.33 -9.42
CA GLY A 171 11.53 2.51 -10.24
C GLY A 171 10.86 1.28 -10.85
N ILE A 172 9.52 1.29 -10.97
CA ILE A 172 8.79 0.19 -11.63
C ILE A 172 9.24 -0.03 -13.08
N HIS A 173 9.68 1.02 -13.76
CA HIS A 173 10.29 0.93 -15.09
C HIS A 173 11.73 0.42 -15.01
N PHE A 174 11.89 -0.87 -14.75
CA PHE A 174 13.20 -1.54 -14.73
C PHE A 174 14.25 -0.84 -13.84
N GLY A 175 13.82 -0.37 -12.66
CA GLY A 175 14.68 0.27 -11.66
C GLY A 175 14.94 1.76 -11.91
N LYS A 176 14.32 2.36 -12.92
CA LYS A 176 14.49 3.78 -13.27
C LYS A 176 13.23 4.56 -12.99
N LEU A 177 13.38 5.81 -12.58
CA LEU A 177 12.26 6.75 -12.53
C LEU A 177 11.67 6.92 -13.94
N SER A 178 10.38 6.62 -14.07
CA SER A 178 9.57 6.90 -15.25
C SER A 178 8.13 7.18 -14.82
N GLY A 179 7.75 8.46 -14.81
CA GLY A 179 6.38 8.90 -14.56
C GLY A 179 5.98 9.07 -13.09
N GLU A 180 6.83 8.81 -12.09
CA GLU A 180 6.46 8.92 -10.67
C GLU A 180 5.99 10.34 -10.28
N TYR A 181 6.65 11.38 -10.80
CA TYR A 181 6.20 12.76 -10.57
C TYR A 181 4.86 13.05 -11.24
N ARG A 182 4.63 12.48 -12.43
CA ARG A 182 3.36 12.60 -13.14
C ARG A 182 2.24 11.87 -12.39
N ALA A 183 2.53 10.71 -11.81
CA ALA A 183 1.60 9.99 -10.94
C ALA A 183 1.20 10.86 -9.72
N LEU A 184 2.16 11.54 -9.08
CA LEU A 184 1.86 12.48 -8.00
C LEU A 184 0.97 13.65 -8.45
N GLU A 185 1.14 14.14 -9.69
CA GLU A 185 0.26 15.18 -10.27
C GLU A 185 -1.17 14.67 -10.49
N MET A 186 -1.32 13.44 -10.98
CA MET A 186 -2.63 12.80 -11.18
C MET A 186 -3.34 12.60 -9.83
N ILE A 187 -2.62 12.14 -8.82
CA ILE A 187 -3.15 11.93 -7.46
C ILE A 187 -3.64 13.25 -6.84
N ARG A 188 -2.97 14.37 -7.12
CA ARG A 188 -3.33 15.67 -6.56
C ARG A 188 -4.75 16.13 -6.93
N LEU A 189 -5.36 15.55 -7.96
CA LEU A 189 -6.71 15.87 -8.42
C LEU A 189 -7.82 15.45 -7.42
N ILE A 190 -7.55 14.48 -6.54
CA ILE A 190 -8.60 13.82 -5.74
C ILE A 190 -8.46 13.94 -4.22
N ALA A 191 -7.51 14.75 -3.72
CA ALA A 191 -7.23 14.98 -2.29
C ALA A 191 -7.32 13.69 -1.43
N PRO A 192 -6.44 12.70 -1.65
CA PRO A 192 -6.55 11.38 -1.02
C PRO A 192 -6.36 11.44 0.50
N ALA A 193 -6.76 10.36 1.19
CA ALA A 193 -6.56 10.23 2.63
C ALA A 193 -5.06 10.14 3.00
N THR A 194 -4.28 9.46 2.16
CA THR A 194 -2.85 9.20 2.34
C THR A 194 -2.21 8.99 0.98
N VAL A 195 -0.96 9.42 0.79
CA VAL A 195 -0.15 9.07 -0.40
C VAL A 195 0.86 8.01 -0.01
N ILE A 196 0.88 6.88 -0.73
CA ILE A 196 1.80 5.77 -0.44
C ILE A 196 2.93 5.76 -1.45
N ILE A 197 4.16 5.78 -0.97
CA ILE A 197 5.35 5.55 -1.78
C ILE A 197 5.81 4.12 -1.56
N THR A 198 5.84 3.33 -2.63
CA THR A 198 6.43 1.99 -2.66
C THR A 198 7.61 1.99 -3.62
N GLY A 199 8.25 0.85 -3.83
CA GLY A 199 9.19 0.68 -4.93
C GLY A 199 9.28 -0.76 -5.39
N LEU A 200 9.87 -0.89 -6.58
CA LEU A 200 10.09 -2.17 -7.22
C LEU A 200 10.89 -3.11 -6.31
N MET A 201 10.31 -4.27 -6.04
CA MET A 201 10.96 -5.36 -5.31
C MET A 201 11.46 -6.41 -6.30
N PRO A 202 12.76 -6.76 -6.30
CA PRO A 202 13.23 -7.90 -7.06
C PRO A 202 12.55 -9.19 -6.58
N LEU A 203 12.00 -9.98 -7.51
CA LEU A 203 11.33 -11.23 -7.20
C LEU A 203 11.94 -12.39 -7.98
N ALA A 204 12.44 -13.40 -7.27
CA ALA A 204 13.15 -14.53 -7.85
C ALA A 204 12.33 -15.28 -8.92
N GLY A 205 12.97 -15.60 -10.03
CA GLY A 205 12.38 -16.24 -11.20
C GLY A 205 11.36 -15.36 -11.93
N THR A 206 11.54 -14.04 -11.88
CA THR A 206 10.85 -13.09 -12.74
C THR A 206 11.87 -12.39 -13.64
N PRO A 207 11.46 -11.83 -14.78
CA PRO A 207 12.33 -11.01 -15.65
C PRO A 207 13.04 -9.84 -14.95
N MET A 208 12.55 -9.42 -13.79
CA MET A 208 13.07 -8.29 -13.02
C MET A 208 13.72 -8.73 -11.69
N GLU A 209 14.10 -10.00 -11.56
CA GLU A 209 14.62 -10.58 -10.30
C GLU A 209 15.91 -9.97 -9.75
N HIS A 210 16.66 -9.22 -10.56
CA HIS A 210 17.91 -8.55 -10.17
C HIS A 210 17.83 -7.03 -10.30
N ILE A 211 16.63 -6.50 -10.49
CA ILE A 211 16.41 -5.08 -10.72
C ILE A 211 15.87 -4.45 -9.44
N LYS A 212 16.49 -3.36 -9.02
CA LYS A 212 16.06 -2.53 -7.90
C LYS A 212 16.27 -1.05 -8.24
N PRO A 213 15.43 -0.13 -7.71
CA PRO A 213 15.67 1.30 -7.85
C PRO A 213 16.91 1.74 -7.07
N ASP A 214 17.52 2.85 -7.47
CA ASP A 214 18.52 3.53 -6.64
C ASP A 214 17.84 4.08 -5.37
N PRO A 215 18.37 3.85 -4.16
CA PRO A 215 17.87 4.48 -2.94
C PRO A 215 17.67 6.01 -3.06
N LEU A 216 18.52 6.71 -3.81
CA LEU A 216 18.39 8.16 -4.03
C LEU A 216 17.12 8.53 -4.81
N ASP A 217 16.58 7.63 -5.62
CA ASP A 217 15.33 7.88 -6.35
C ASP A 217 14.12 7.93 -5.41
N PHE A 218 14.13 7.13 -4.34
CA PHE A 218 13.14 7.28 -3.26
C PHE A 218 13.24 8.66 -2.61
N GLU A 219 14.45 9.19 -2.38
CA GLU A 219 14.63 10.53 -1.78
C GLU A 219 13.91 11.59 -2.61
N LYS A 220 14.16 11.56 -3.92
CA LYS A 220 13.62 12.53 -4.88
C LYS A 220 12.10 12.46 -4.91
N VAL A 221 11.53 11.27 -5.01
CA VAL A 221 10.08 11.05 -5.06
C VAL A 221 9.41 11.43 -3.75
N ILE A 222 9.97 11.04 -2.59
CA ILE A 222 9.41 11.38 -1.27
C ILE A 222 9.44 12.88 -1.05
N LYS A 223 10.56 13.56 -1.31
CA LYS A 223 10.63 15.03 -1.18
C LYS A 223 9.61 15.72 -2.08
N LYS A 224 9.45 15.26 -3.32
CA LYS A 224 8.45 15.79 -4.23
C LYS A 224 7.03 15.59 -3.70
N ALA A 225 6.72 14.39 -3.19
CA ALA A 225 5.43 14.09 -2.59
C ALA A 225 5.13 15.01 -1.40
N ILE A 226 6.05 15.15 -0.45
CA ILE A 226 5.87 16.02 0.73
C ILE A 226 5.59 17.47 0.33
N VAL A 227 6.30 17.99 -0.67
CA VAL A 227 6.06 19.36 -1.19
C VAL A 227 4.70 19.49 -1.88
N MET A 228 4.24 18.45 -2.58
CA MET A 228 2.95 18.47 -3.29
C MET A 228 1.75 18.25 -2.35
N PHE A 229 1.97 17.59 -1.21
CA PHE A 229 0.96 17.13 -0.27
C PHE A 229 1.27 17.62 1.16
N PRO A 230 1.30 18.94 1.41
CA PRO A 230 1.71 19.48 2.72
C PRO A 230 0.76 19.08 3.87
N ASP A 231 -0.52 18.87 3.56
CA ASP A 231 -1.57 18.55 4.54
C ASP A 231 -2.05 17.09 4.47
N ILE A 232 -1.46 16.29 3.56
CA ILE A 232 -1.82 14.88 3.36
C ILE A 232 -0.63 14.00 3.78
N PRO A 233 -0.84 12.99 4.65
CA PRO A 233 0.24 12.10 5.07
C PRO A 233 0.89 11.39 3.89
N VAL A 234 2.23 11.45 3.82
CA VAL A 234 3.05 10.68 2.89
C VAL A 234 3.70 9.53 3.67
N ILE A 235 3.44 8.30 3.25
CA ILE A 235 3.86 7.08 3.95
C ILE A 235 4.75 6.23 3.05
N LEU A 236 5.85 5.72 3.60
CA LEU A 236 6.63 4.68 2.93
C LEU A 236 5.93 3.32 3.14
N GLY A 237 5.34 2.79 2.07
CA GLY A 237 4.58 1.52 2.06
C GLY A 237 5.48 0.29 2.23
N CYS A 238 4.92 -0.92 2.35
CA CYS A 238 5.69 -2.10 2.79
C CYS A 238 6.74 -2.61 1.79
N ALA A 239 6.49 -2.41 0.49
CA ALA A 239 7.41 -2.76 -0.60
C ALA A 239 8.31 -1.56 -0.93
N HIS A 240 9.57 -1.58 -0.51
CA HIS A 240 10.54 -0.50 -0.75
C HIS A 240 12.01 -0.99 -0.66
N SER A 241 12.31 -2.14 -1.28
CA SER A 241 13.60 -2.86 -1.26
C SER A 241 13.78 -3.86 -0.08
N SER A 242 14.95 -4.54 -0.10
CA SER A 242 15.41 -5.53 0.88
C SER A 242 16.86 -5.27 1.32
N GLY A 243 17.29 -5.91 2.41
CA GLY A 243 18.67 -5.83 2.89
C GLY A 243 19.14 -4.41 3.23
N LYS A 244 20.38 -4.08 2.86
CA LYS A 244 21.00 -2.78 3.16
C LYS A 244 20.21 -1.60 2.56
N ASP A 245 19.82 -1.71 1.30
CA ASP A 245 19.10 -0.65 0.60
C ASP A 245 17.79 -0.30 1.32
N ARG A 246 17.06 -1.29 1.82
CA ARG A 246 15.84 -1.06 2.61
C ARG A 246 16.12 -0.16 3.81
N ALA A 247 17.14 -0.49 4.61
CA ALA A 247 17.48 0.29 5.81
C ALA A 247 17.92 1.71 5.45
N ASP A 248 18.64 1.89 4.34
CA ASP A 248 19.07 3.21 3.88
C ASP A 248 17.87 4.05 3.39
N ILE A 249 16.94 3.44 2.64
CA ILE A 249 15.70 4.07 2.19
C ILE A 249 14.82 4.48 3.37
N GLU A 250 14.61 3.61 4.36
CA GLU A 250 13.78 3.90 5.53
C GLU A 250 14.34 5.07 6.36
N LYS A 251 15.65 5.10 6.62
CA LYS A 251 16.30 6.20 7.35
C LYS A 251 16.16 7.52 6.58
N MET A 252 16.40 7.50 5.29
CA MET A 252 16.28 8.66 4.42
C MET A 252 14.83 9.15 4.35
N ALA A 253 13.85 8.27 4.23
CA ALA A 253 12.43 8.62 4.27
C ALA A 253 12.06 9.32 5.59
N LEU A 254 12.52 8.79 6.72
CA LEU A 254 12.33 9.39 8.04
C LEU A 254 12.94 10.79 8.15
N LEU A 255 14.13 11.00 7.58
CA LEU A 255 14.78 12.32 7.50
C LEU A 255 14.07 13.28 6.54
N CYS A 256 13.46 12.78 5.47
CA CYS A 256 12.66 13.59 4.54
C CYS A 256 11.34 14.07 5.18
N GLY A 257 10.87 13.41 6.23
CA GLY A 257 9.67 13.80 6.98
C GLY A 257 8.41 13.04 6.58
N VAL A 258 8.53 11.78 6.15
CA VAL A 258 7.34 10.92 5.98
C VAL A 258 6.57 10.81 7.30
N SER A 259 5.24 10.74 7.22
CA SER A 259 4.37 10.61 8.39
C SER A 259 4.36 9.18 8.95
N GLY A 260 4.88 8.21 8.20
CA GLY A 260 4.99 6.83 8.65
C GLY A 260 5.75 5.90 7.71
N ILE A 261 6.06 4.71 8.23
CA ILE A 261 6.78 3.64 7.53
C ILE A 261 6.08 2.32 7.82
N ALA A 262 5.82 1.53 6.79
CA ALA A 262 5.24 0.20 6.91
C ALA A 262 6.32 -0.87 7.04
N ALA A 263 6.14 -1.78 7.99
CA ALA A 263 7.07 -2.87 8.31
C ALA A 263 8.55 -2.40 8.41
N PRO A 264 8.85 -1.42 9.29
CA PRO A 264 10.20 -0.87 9.39
C PRO A 264 11.20 -1.90 9.91
N THR A 265 12.45 -1.81 9.49
CA THR A 265 13.55 -2.59 10.07
C THR A 265 13.82 -2.18 11.53
N PHE A 266 14.38 -3.10 12.32
CA PHE A 266 14.85 -2.78 13.68
C PHE A 266 15.88 -1.64 13.70
N GLY A 267 16.71 -1.55 12.66
CA GLY A 267 17.67 -0.45 12.49
C GLY A 267 16.98 0.91 12.39
N THR A 268 15.87 1.00 11.65
CA THR A 268 15.08 2.22 11.53
C THR A 268 14.38 2.59 12.83
N ILE A 269 13.86 1.60 13.57
CA ILE A 269 13.27 1.85 14.90
C ILE A 269 14.33 2.42 15.85
N GLY A 270 15.53 1.83 15.89
CA GLY A 270 16.64 2.33 16.70
C GLY A 270 17.07 3.74 16.31
N PHE A 271 17.20 3.99 15.01
CA PHE A 271 17.57 5.30 14.47
C PHE A 271 16.52 6.38 14.79
N ALA A 272 15.23 6.07 14.69
CA ALA A 272 14.15 6.98 15.06
C ALA A 272 14.22 7.38 16.54
N LYS A 273 14.48 6.40 17.44
CA LYS A 273 14.66 6.67 18.88
C LYS A 273 15.88 7.55 19.14
N GLU A 274 17.01 7.26 18.51
CA GLU A 274 18.25 8.06 18.64
C GLU A 274 18.02 9.51 18.20
N LYS A 275 17.23 9.72 17.14
CA LYS A 275 16.87 11.05 16.63
C LYS A 275 15.74 11.74 17.41
N GLY A 276 15.24 11.14 18.48
CA GLY A 276 14.25 11.71 19.38
C GLY A 276 12.82 11.71 18.83
N TYR A 277 12.47 10.77 17.95
CA TYR A 277 11.09 10.66 17.47
C TYR A 277 10.19 10.01 18.54
N GLU A 278 9.00 10.55 18.71
CA GLU A 278 7.88 9.85 19.34
C GLU A 278 7.34 8.80 18.35
N ILE A 279 7.45 7.53 18.71
CA ILE A 279 7.11 6.41 17.83
C ILE A 279 5.77 5.81 18.25
N ASN A 280 4.83 5.76 17.31
CA ASN A 280 3.56 5.07 17.46
C ASN A 280 3.53 3.81 16.59
N TYR A 281 2.88 2.74 17.07
CA TYR A 281 2.74 1.49 16.34
C TYR A 281 1.28 1.18 16.08
N TYR A 282 0.96 0.76 14.85
CA TYR A 282 -0.41 0.46 14.42
C TYR A 282 -0.47 -0.89 13.72
N GLY A 283 -1.40 -1.75 14.15
CA GLY A 283 -1.71 -3.03 13.54
C GLY A 283 -2.67 -2.87 12.37
N ALA A 284 -2.24 -2.16 11.32
CA ALA A 284 -3.10 -1.75 10.22
C ALA A 284 -2.32 -1.63 8.90
N CYS A 285 -3.05 -1.60 7.78
CA CYS A 285 -2.50 -1.21 6.49
C CYS A 285 -1.99 0.24 6.52
N CYS A 286 -0.87 0.50 5.85
CA CYS A 286 -0.26 1.82 5.73
C CYS A 286 -1.09 2.87 4.97
N GLY A 287 -2.14 2.45 4.28
CA GLY A 287 -3.10 3.35 3.63
C GLY A 287 -4.06 4.04 4.60
N LEU A 288 -4.31 3.41 5.75
CA LEU A 288 -5.32 3.86 6.71
C LEU A 288 -4.79 4.99 7.58
N ILE A 289 -5.66 5.95 7.86
CA ILE A 289 -5.38 7.01 8.83
C ILE A 289 -5.24 6.36 10.22
N PRO A 290 -4.14 6.65 10.95
CA PRO A 290 -3.93 6.09 12.28
C PRO A 290 -5.08 6.39 13.25
N ASP A 291 -5.58 5.34 13.90
CA ASP A 291 -6.67 5.41 14.88
C ASP A 291 -6.30 4.61 16.15
N GLU A 292 -6.79 5.03 17.30
CA GLU A 292 -6.50 4.36 18.58
C GLU A 292 -6.95 2.88 18.59
N LYS A 293 -8.00 2.51 17.86
CA LYS A 293 -8.41 1.08 17.72
C LYS A 293 -7.35 0.22 17.04
N MET A 294 -6.54 0.83 16.18
CA MET A 294 -5.45 0.16 15.46
C MET A 294 -4.16 0.13 16.25
N LYS A 295 -4.02 0.97 17.28
CA LYS A 295 -2.77 1.12 18.05
C LYS A 295 -2.34 -0.20 18.69
N LEU A 296 -1.03 -0.42 18.74
CA LEU A 296 -0.39 -1.55 19.39
C LEU A 296 0.34 -1.06 20.64
N ASN A 297 0.08 -1.72 21.77
CA ASN A 297 0.77 -1.45 23.03
C ASN A 297 2.17 -2.08 23.00
N TYR A 298 3.08 -1.45 22.25
CA TYR A 298 4.46 -1.90 21.98
C TYR A 298 4.51 -3.26 21.26
N PRO A 299 5.12 -3.40 20.08
CA PRO A 299 5.19 -4.71 19.45
C PRO A 299 6.02 -5.63 20.37
N SER A 300 5.39 -6.67 20.89
CA SER A 300 6.12 -7.80 21.45
C SER A 300 7.05 -8.29 20.35
N PHE A 301 8.36 -8.34 20.65
CA PHE A 301 9.46 -8.61 19.70
C PHE A 301 9.33 -9.92 18.91
N ASN A 302 8.30 -10.73 19.19
CA ASN A 302 7.98 -11.98 18.50
C ASN A 302 7.16 -11.82 17.21
N LEU A 303 6.70 -10.60 16.85
CA LEU A 303 5.85 -10.37 15.67
C LEU A 303 6.60 -10.19 14.33
N PHE A 304 7.93 -10.26 14.33
CA PHE A 304 8.78 -10.01 13.16
C PHE A 304 9.74 -11.17 12.82
N SER A 305 9.43 -12.39 13.26
CA SER A 305 10.33 -13.55 13.14
C SER A 305 10.49 -14.12 11.71
N ASP A 306 9.89 -13.53 10.69
CA ASP A 306 9.89 -14.08 9.33
C ASP A 306 10.87 -13.39 8.36
N GLU A 307 12.04 -12.96 8.85
CA GLU A 307 13.24 -12.78 8.01
C GLU A 307 14.02 -14.11 7.83
N LYS A 308 13.31 -15.18 7.46
CA LYS A 308 13.94 -16.40 6.93
C LYS A 308 13.23 -16.87 5.67
N GLN A 309 13.52 -16.21 4.54
CA GLN A 309 13.92 -16.82 3.25
C GLN A 309 14.00 -15.78 2.15
#